data_AF-A0A364MSD7-F1
#
_entry.id   AF-A0A364MSD7-F1
#
_cell.length_a   1.000
_cell.length_b   1.000
_cell.length_c   1.000
_cell.angle_alpha   90.00
_cell.angle_beta   90.00
_cell.angle_gamma   90.00
#
_symmetry.space_group_name_H-M   'P 1'
#
loop_
_entity.id
_entity.type
_entity.pdbx_description
1 polymer ?
#
loop_
_entity_poly.entity_id
_entity_poly.type
_entity_poly.pdbx_seq_one_letter_code
_entity_poly.pdbx_strand_id
1 'polypeptide(L)'
;MAEYNVSPTHIFNMDEKGFQLGQVGRTKRIFSKALYKQKGLVEYLQDSQGLLNLTKGDFFPLFWRSWSSVFKPQLIQRSFEATGVYPPDPDVILQKFAKEASDSESSSSVLSGSDWLKLKSIIRREVKDQGSKDVKKLQRSLCHISAQNQILHNEIRGLRRSLSIKESRPKKSYTLQLDEDNEYNGGAVLWSPKRMQQARDRRASQQQQAELEKLQKAKQAEITKAARDCKLQLKAARRVEMEKRREEKRVEAAAKEAKKQHQQLINNTKKLIKLSQKGKRKASQAHPPVAKRQKRVGDGTASGGAQVVAQPVPPQKTKTRTIRRPKKDLD
;
A
#
# COMPACT_ATOMS: atom_id res chain seq x y z
N MET A 1 21.54 47.01 9.20
CA MET A 1 20.62 47.24 10.35
C MET A 1 20.23 48.71 10.55
N ALA A 2 20.82 49.67 9.84
CA ALA A 2 20.37 51.07 9.85
C ALA A 2 19.09 51.32 9.02
N GLU A 3 18.76 50.42 8.10
CA GLU A 3 17.66 50.59 7.14
C GLU A 3 16.24 50.48 7.74
N TYR A 4 16.11 49.96 8.96
CA TYR A 4 14.80 49.70 9.61
C TYR A 4 14.64 50.30 11.01
N ASN A 5 15.59 51.14 11.46
CA ASN A 5 15.52 51.83 12.76
C ASN A 5 15.25 50.90 13.97
N VAL A 6 15.79 49.68 13.95
CA VAL A 6 15.60 48.70 15.04
C VAL A 6 16.71 48.87 16.08
N SER A 7 16.40 49.50 17.21
CA SER A 7 17.32 49.58 18.36
C SER A 7 17.63 48.17 18.92
N PRO A 8 18.87 47.89 19.37
CA PRO A 8 19.25 46.60 19.98
C PRO A 8 18.37 46.15 21.15
N THR A 9 17.71 47.10 21.84
CA THR A 9 16.75 46.84 22.92
C THR A 9 15.42 46.23 22.43
N HIS A 10 15.17 46.23 21.12
CA HIS A 10 13.98 45.63 20.49
C HIS A 10 14.28 44.25 19.87
N ILE A 11 15.48 43.70 20.08
CA ILE A 11 15.88 42.39 19.58
C ILE A 11 15.73 41.38 20.73
N PHE A 12 14.60 40.69 20.77
CA PHE A 12 14.41 39.57 21.69
C PHE A 12 15.00 38.30 21.07
N ASN A 13 15.93 37.67 21.79
CA ASN A 13 16.56 36.43 21.36
C ASN A 13 15.53 35.28 21.41
N MET A 14 15.06 34.85 20.25
CA MET A 14 14.24 33.65 20.10
C MET A 14 15.17 32.47 19.78
N ASP A 15 15.61 31.75 20.80
CA ASP A 15 16.28 30.45 20.64
C ASP A 15 15.31 29.46 19.95
N GLU A 16 15.83 28.64 19.02
CA GLU A 16 15.15 27.52 18.36
C GLU A 16 14.46 26.54 19.33
N LYS A 17 14.73 26.63 20.64
CA LYS A 17 14.03 25.94 21.72
C LYS A 17 13.19 26.87 22.61
N GLY A 18 12.29 27.65 22.02
CA GLY A 18 11.31 28.50 22.73
C GLY A 18 10.30 27.81 23.67
N PHE A 19 10.72 26.87 24.52
CA PHE A 19 9.98 26.34 25.66
C PHE A 19 10.98 25.88 26.73
N GLN A 20 11.04 26.57 27.86
CA GLN A 20 11.58 25.98 29.10
C GLN A 20 10.79 24.70 29.40
N LEU A 21 11.41 23.55 29.15
CA LEU A 21 10.99 22.26 29.71
C LEU A 21 11.54 22.17 31.15
N GLY A 22 11.03 23.05 32.03
CA GLY A 22 10.98 22.80 33.47
C GLY A 22 9.69 22.01 33.76
N GLN A 23 9.74 21.09 34.73
CA GLN A 23 8.65 20.20 35.13
C GLN A 23 7.25 20.75 34.80
N VAL A 24 6.52 20.04 33.95
CA VAL A 24 5.17 20.39 33.51
C VAL A 24 4.21 20.27 34.71
N GLY A 25 4.16 21.31 35.52
CA GLY A 25 3.00 21.60 36.35
C GLY A 25 1.80 21.77 35.42
N ARG A 26 0.68 21.11 35.74
CA ARG A 26 -0.57 21.14 34.96
C ARG A 26 -1.06 22.58 34.81
N THR A 27 -0.65 23.25 33.75
CA THR A 27 -1.11 24.61 33.44
C THR A 27 -2.08 24.51 32.28
N LYS A 28 -3.36 24.82 32.54
CA LYS A 28 -4.39 24.91 31.50
C LYS A 28 -3.97 26.03 30.54
N ARG A 29 -3.60 25.67 29.30
CA ARG A 29 -3.22 26.63 28.26
C ARG A 29 -4.46 27.40 27.81
N ILE A 30 -4.55 28.67 28.20
CA ILE A 30 -5.60 29.57 27.74
C ILE A 30 -5.19 30.10 26.37
N PHE A 31 -5.70 29.48 25.30
CA PHE A 31 -5.58 30.03 23.95
C PHE A 31 -6.59 31.16 23.75
N SER A 32 -6.18 32.27 23.14
CA SER A 32 -7.14 33.34 22.80
C SER A 32 -8.13 32.83 21.75
N LYS A 33 -9.43 32.99 22.02
CA LYS A 33 -10.51 32.60 21.11
C LYS A 33 -10.43 33.31 19.75
N ALA A 34 -9.75 34.47 19.70
CA ALA A 34 -9.51 35.23 18.48
C ALA A 34 -8.44 34.57 17.58
N LEU A 35 -7.35 34.05 18.15
CA LEU A 35 -6.37 33.24 17.40
C LEU A 35 -6.98 31.91 16.94
N TYR A 36 -7.85 31.30 17.76
CA TYR A 36 -8.61 30.10 17.37
C TYR A 36 -9.57 30.35 16.19
N LYS A 37 -10.14 31.55 16.10
CA LYS A 37 -11.00 31.97 14.98
C LYS A 37 -10.23 32.37 13.72
N GLN A 38 -8.90 32.40 13.76
CA GLN A 38 -8.10 32.76 12.60
C GLN A 38 -8.07 31.59 11.60
N LYS A 39 -8.40 31.91 10.34
CA LYS A 39 -8.83 30.95 9.31
C LYS A 39 -7.90 29.75 9.09
N GLY A 40 -6.59 29.86 9.36
CA GLY A 40 -5.62 28.81 9.01
C GLY A 40 -5.85 27.47 9.71
N LEU A 41 -6.06 27.46 11.04
CA LEU A 41 -6.27 26.22 11.79
C LEU A 41 -7.68 25.65 11.55
N VAL A 42 -8.70 26.52 11.52
CA VAL A 42 -10.08 26.12 11.25
C VAL A 42 -10.22 25.55 9.84
N GLU A 43 -9.63 26.19 8.84
CA GLU A 43 -9.59 25.68 7.46
C GLU A 43 -8.86 24.34 7.41
N TYR A 44 -7.73 24.17 8.11
CA TYR A 44 -7.05 22.87 8.18
C TYR A 44 -7.92 21.78 8.82
N LEU A 45 -8.61 22.09 9.92
CA LEU A 45 -9.50 21.14 10.59
C LEU A 45 -10.73 20.80 9.73
N GLN A 46 -11.30 21.78 9.04
CA GLN A 46 -12.43 21.62 8.13
C GLN A 46 -12.03 20.83 6.88
N ASP A 47 -10.89 21.17 6.26
CA ASP A 47 -10.35 20.49 5.10
C ASP A 47 -9.98 19.04 5.40
N SER A 48 -9.48 18.77 6.62
CA SER A 48 -9.12 17.42 7.05
C SER A 48 -10.27 16.62 7.65
N GLN A 49 -11.39 17.27 7.98
CA GLN A 49 -12.50 16.68 8.73
C GLN A 49 -12.04 15.93 10.00
N GLY A 50 -10.91 16.32 10.59
CA GLY A 50 -10.28 15.62 11.72
C GLY A 50 -9.58 14.29 11.38
N LEU A 51 -9.46 13.91 10.10
CA LEU A 51 -8.76 12.70 9.65
C LEU A 51 -7.24 12.81 9.74
N LEU A 52 -6.71 14.04 9.80
CA LEU A 52 -5.28 14.31 9.94
C LEU A 52 -4.96 14.82 11.34
N ASN A 53 -4.07 14.10 12.02
CA ASN A 53 -3.47 14.60 13.26
C ASN A 53 -2.59 15.82 12.97
N LEU A 54 -2.67 16.83 13.82
CA LEU A 54 -1.73 17.94 13.87
C LEU A 54 -0.39 17.43 14.39
N THR A 55 0.66 17.62 13.61
CA THR A 55 2.03 17.28 13.96
C THR A 55 2.86 18.55 14.13
N LYS A 56 4.04 18.45 14.76
CA LYS A 56 4.96 19.59 14.89
C LYS A 56 5.36 20.18 13.53
N GLY A 57 5.40 19.37 12.47
CA GLY A 57 5.69 19.83 11.11
C GLY A 57 4.60 20.73 10.52
N ASP A 58 3.36 20.62 10.98
CA ASP A 58 2.25 21.45 10.50
C ASP A 58 2.23 22.83 11.17
N PHE A 59 2.95 23.00 12.28
CA PHE A 59 2.98 24.26 13.03
C PHE A 59 3.46 25.41 12.17
N PHE A 60 4.64 25.31 11.56
CA PHE A 60 5.24 26.45 10.86
C PHE A 60 4.40 26.93 9.66
N PRO A 61 3.88 26.05 8.78
CA PRO A 61 2.98 26.49 7.71
C PRO A 61 1.70 27.16 8.22
N LEU A 62 1.07 26.63 9.26
CA LEU A 62 -0.15 27.19 9.85
C LEU A 62 0.11 28.52 10.56
N PHE A 63 1.21 28.59 11.31
CA PHE A 63 1.70 29.79 11.98
C PHE A 63 2.03 30.87 10.95
N TRP A 64 2.85 30.56 9.94
CA TRP A 64 3.31 31.53 8.96
C TRP A 64 2.17 32.15 8.15
N ARG A 65 1.17 31.33 7.76
CA ARG A 65 -0.05 31.81 7.10
C ARG A 65 -0.83 32.79 7.98
N SER A 66 -0.98 32.45 9.26
CA SER A 66 -1.69 33.27 10.23
C SER A 66 -0.92 34.56 10.54
N TRP A 67 0.39 34.44 10.74
CA TRP A 67 1.31 35.55 10.99
C TRP A 67 1.28 36.56 9.84
N SER A 68 1.51 36.11 8.61
CA SER A 68 1.53 36.98 7.42
C SER A 68 0.18 37.66 7.15
N SER A 69 -0.91 37.06 7.63
CA SER A 69 -2.25 37.64 7.51
C SER A 69 -2.51 38.75 8.53
N VAL A 70 -2.04 38.58 9.78
CA VAL A 70 -2.29 39.52 10.89
C VAL A 70 -1.24 40.61 11.02
N PHE A 71 0.04 40.29 10.83
CA PHE A 71 1.15 41.24 10.95
C PHE A 71 1.29 42.12 9.71
N LYS A 72 0.19 42.76 9.31
CA LYS A 72 0.15 43.79 8.28
C LYS A 72 0.12 45.15 8.96
N PRO A 73 0.89 46.16 8.48
CA PRO A 73 0.93 47.48 9.11
C PRO A 73 -0.45 48.09 9.36
N GLN A 74 -1.37 47.94 8.40
CA GLN A 74 -2.75 48.43 8.52
C GLN A 74 -3.55 47.76 9.63
N LEU A 75 -3.40 46.43 9.80
CA LEU A 75 -4.09 45.69 10.86
C LEU A 75 -3.51 46.03 12.24
N ILE A 76 -2.19 46.20 12.30
CA ILE A 76 -1.50 46.63 13.52
C ILE A 76 -2.00 48.02 13.92
N GLN A 77 -2.03 48.97 13.00
CA GLN A 77 -2.56 50.31 13.24
C GLN A 77 -4.03 50.27 13.70
N ARG A 78 -4.90 49.54 12.99
CA ARG A 78 -6.30 49.32 13.39
C ARG A 78 -6.43 48.70 14.78
N SER A 79 -5.50 47.82 15.17
CA SER A 79 -5.52 47.20 16.49
C SER A 79 -5.18 48.18 17.60
N PHE A 80 -4.22 49.10 17.36
CA PHE A 80 -3.90 50.19 18.28
C PHE A 80 -5.03 51.22 18.38
N GLU A 81 -5.62 51.60 17.24
CA GLU A 81 -6.80 52.48 17.17
C GLU A 81 -7.96 51.89 17.96
N ALA A 82 -8.25 50.59 17.78
CA ALA A 82 -9.31 49.90 18.50
C ALA A 82 -9.08 49.81 20.01
N THR A 83 -7.84 49.92 20.48
CA THR A 83 -7.50 49.99 21.91
C THR A 83 -7.52 51.41 22.46
N GLY A 84 -7.65 52.43 21.61
CA GLY A 84 -7.56 53.84 22.02
C GLY A 84 -6.18 54.25 22.53
N VAL A 85 -5.16 53.39 22.36
CA VAL A 85 -3.79 53.65 22.81
C VAL A 85 -3.08 54.57 21.82
N TYR A 86 -3.28 54.33 20.52
CA TYR A 86 -2.72 55.16 19.46
C TYR A 86 -3.62 55.15 18.21
N PRO A 87 -4.16 56.30 17.80
CA PRO A 87 -4.14 57.60 18.49
C PRO A 87 -4.82 57.54 19.88
N PRO A 88 -4.45 58.41 20.85
CA PRO A 88 -5.07 58.43 22.16
C PRO A 88 -6.54 58.85 22.06
N ASP A 89 -7.45 57.90 22.17
CA ASP A 89 -8.90 58.13 22.10
C ASP A 89 -9.66 57.12 22.98
N PRO A 90 -10.11 57.52 24.18
CA PRO A 90 -10.82 56.64 25.10
C PRO A 90 -12.25 56.32 24.65
N ASP A 91 -12.84 57.15 23.78
CA ASP A 91 -14.25 57.01 23.36
C ASP A 91 -14.44 55.77 22.50
N VAL A 92 -13.40 55.31 21.80
CA VAL A 92 -13.40 54.05 21.02
C VAL A 92 -13.73 52.84 21.89
N ILE A 93 -13.33 52.83 23.17
CA ILE A 93 -13.67 51.75 24.10
C ILE A 93 -15.12 51.90 24.58
N LEU A 94 -15.56 53.12 24.83
CA LEU A 94 -16.91 53.43 25.30
C LEU A 94 -17.97 53.09 24.23
N GLN A 95 -17.67 53.36 22.95
CA GLN A 95 -18.53 53.04 21.81
C GLN A 95 -18.74 51.53 21.62
N LYS A 96 -17.83 50.65 22.09
CA LYS A 96 -18.04 49.18 22.01
C LYS A 96 -19.18 48.69 22.88
N PHE A 97 -19.54 49.45 23.92
CA PHE A 97 -20.68 49.15 24.78
C PHE A 97 -21.99 49.78 24.24
N ALA A 98 -21.88 50.74 23.31
CA ALA A 98 -23.00 51.27 22.54
C ALA A 98 -23.26 50.36 21.33
N LYS A 99 -24.31 49.55 21.41
CA LYS A 99 -24.59 48.50 20.41
C LYS A 99 -25.28 49.10 19.18
N GLU A 100 -24.52 49.58 18.22
CA GLU A 100 -25.05 49.95 16.89
C GLU A 100 -24.99 48.73 15.95
N ALA A 101 -26.16 48.36 15.43
CA ALA A 101 -26.31 47.31 14.42
C ALA A 101 -26.01 47.91 13.04
N SER A 102 -24.78 47.73 12.56
CA SER A 102 -24.42 48.12 11.20
C SER A 102 -24.12 46.87 10.36
N ASP A 103 -25.11 46.49 9.56
CA ASP A 103 -24.97 45.51 8.48
C ASP A 103 -24.35 46.21 7.26
N SER A 104 -23.10 45.87 6.96
CA SER A 104 -22.39 46.41 5.80
C SER A 104 -22.36 45.36 4.68
N GLU A 105 -23.19 45.56 3.64
CA GLU A 105 -23.16 44.81 2.38
C GLU A 105 -21.89 45.15 1.58
N SER A 106 -21.22 44.13 1.02
CA SER A 106 -20.04 44.32 0.18
C SER A 106 -20.18 43.65 -1.20
N SER A 107 -20.17 44.55 -2.18
CA SER A 107 -19.78 44.56 -3.59
C SER A 107 -19.71 43.31 -4.48
N SER A 108 -20.21 43.59 -5.69
CA SER A 108 -20.25 42.83 -6.93
C SER A 108 -18.91 42.30 -7.44
N SER A 109 -18.87 41.02 -7.79
CA SER A 109 -17.85 40.44 -8.67
C SER A 109 -18.46 39.48 -9.69
N VAL A 110 -17.73 39.26 -10.78
CA VAL A 110 -18.06 38.61 -12.07
C VAL A 110 -18.60 37.17 -11.96
N LEU A 111 -19.49 36.79 -12.89
CA LEU A 111 -20.33 35.58 -12.93
C LEU A 111 -19.56 34.25 -12.70
N SER A 112 -19.70 33.66 -11.50
CA SER A 112 -19.36 32.26 -11.25
C SER A 112 -20.66 31.47 -11.05
N GLY A 113 -20.79 30.31 -11.66
CA GLY A 113 -21.98 29.43 -11.54
C GLY A 113 -22.28 28.95 -10.11
N SER A 114 -21.40 29.27 -9.15
CA SER A 114 -21.57 29.01 -7.72
C SER A 114 -22.35 30.11 -6.97
N ASP A 115 -22.71 31.20 -7.64
CA ASP A 115 -23.34 32.37 -7.03
C ASP A 115 -24.87 32.32 -7.14
N TRP A 116 -25.53 31.69 -6.17
CA TRP A 116 -27.00 31.66 -6.08
C TRP A 116 -27.62 33.07 -6.09
N LEU A 117 -26.90 34.10 -5.65
CA LEU A 117 -27.34 35.51 -5.71
C LEU A 117 -27.61 35.96 -7.14
N LYS A 118 -26.84 35.47 -8.11
CA LYS A 118 -26.99 35.76 -9.54
C LYS A 118 -28.16 35.00 -10.14
N LEU A 119 -28.30 33.71 -9.82
CA LEU A 119 -29.48 32.92 -10.21
C LEU A 119 -30.77 33.49 -9.59
N LYS A 120 -30.72 33.96 -8.34
CA LYS A 120 -31.83 34.66 -7.68
C LYS A 120 -32.13 36.02 -8.32
N SER A 121 -31.13 36.75 -8.82
CA SER A 121 -31.33 37.97 -9.60
C SER A 121 -32.05 37.67 -10.92
N ILE A 122 -31.62 36.64 -11.65
CA ILE A 122 -32.27 36.19 -12.89
C ILE A 122 -33.72 35.77 -12.62
N ILE A 123 -33.98 34.97 -11.59
CA ILE A 123 -35.35 34.57 -11.20
C ILE A 123 -36.19 35.80 -10.84
N ARG A 124 -35.62 36.80 -10.16
CA ARG A 124 -36.32 38.06 -9.87
C ARG A 124 -36.64 38.89 -11.11
N ARG A 125 -35.84 38.78 -12.17
CA ARG A 125 -36.05 39.49 -13.43
C ARG A 125 -37.08 38.80 -14.33
N GLU A 126 -37.02 37.46 -14.42
CA GLU A 126 -37.80 36.69 -15.39
C GLU A 126 -39.20 36.32 -14.88
N VAL A 127 -39.34 36.11 -13.56
CA VAL A 127 -40.60 35.65 -12.97
C VAL A 127 -41.41 36.83 -12.47
N LYS A 128 -42.59 37.03 -13.06
CA LYS A 128 -43.52 38.11 -12.69
C LYS A 128 -44.16 37.89 -11.30
N ASP A 129 -44.58 36.67 -10.99
CA ASP A 129 -45.29 36.33 -9.74
C ASP A 129 -44.37 35.80 -8.62
N GLN A 130 -43.60 36.72 -8.04
CA GLN A 130 -42.63 36.39 -7.00
C GLN A 130 -43.26 35.93 -5.67
N GLY A 131 -44.52 36.29 -5.46
CA GLY A 131 -45.30 35.88 -4.28
C GLY A 131 -45.78 34.44 -4.33
N SER A 132 -45.80 33.81 -5.52
CA SER A 132 -46.39 32.48 -5.71
C SER A 132 -45.66 31.41 -4.88
N LYS A 133 -46.42 30.41 -4.44
CA LYS A 133 -45.89 29.33 -3.60
C LYS A 133 -44.82 28.54 -4.34
N ASP A 134 -44.97 28.34 -5.64
CA ASP A 134 -44.07 27.51 -6.45
C ASP A 134 -42.75 28.22 -6.76
N VAL A 135 -42.77 29.53 -6.99
CA VAL A 135 -41.54 30.32 -7.16
C VAL A 135 -40.75 30.40 -5.86
N LYS A 136 -41.42 30.52 -4.72
CA LYS A 136 -40.76 30.45 -3.39
C LYS A 136 -40.14 29.07 -3.15
N LYS A 137 -40.81 27.98 -3.53
CA LYS A 137 -40.24 26.62 -3.47
C LYS A 137 -39.02 26.51 -4.37
N LEU A 138 -39.09 27.01 -5.60
CA LEU A 138 -37.97 27.02 -6.56
C LEU A 138 -36.76 27.81 -6.03
N GLN A 139 -36.98 28.98 -5.43
CA GLN A 139 -35.90 29.77 -4.83
C GLN A 139 -35.26 29.06 -3.65
N ARG A 140 -36.06 28.39 -2.80
CA ARG A 140 -35.56 27.61 -1.66
C ARG A 140 -34.75 26.40 -2.13
N SER A 141 -35.26 25.64 -3.11
CA SER A 141 -34.54 24.49 -3.65
C SER A 141 -33.24 24.92 -4.33
N LEU A 142 -33.25 26.02 -5.08
CA LEU A 142 -32.05 26.58 -5.68
C LEU A 142 -31.01 26.98 -4.62
N CYS A 143 -31.43 27.71 -3.57
CA CYS A 143 -30.54 28.09 -2.48
C CYS A 143 -29.97 26.86 -1.76
N HIS A 144 -30.80 25.83 -1.53
CA HIS A 144 -30.39 24.59 -0.92
C HIS A 144 -29.35 23.84 -1.75
N ILE A 145 -29.61 23.65 -3.05
CA ILE A 145 -28.70 22.97 -3.98
C ILE A 145 -27.39 23.75 -4.11
N SER A 146 -27.45 25.08 -4.22
CA SER A 146 -26.24 25.89 -4.30
C SER A 146 -25.40 25.79 -3.03
N ALA A 147 -26.01 25.89 -1.85
CA ALA A 147 -25.32 25.71 -0.58
C ALA A 147 -24.70 24.32 -0.46
N GLN A 148 -25.46 23.26 -0.81
CA GLN A 148 -24.95 21.89 -0.84
C GLN A 148 -23.75 21.74 -1.78
N ASN A 149 -23.84 22.25 -3.00
CA ASN A 149 -22.74 22.17 -3.96
C ASN A 149 -21.49 22.91 -3.47
N GLN A 150 -21.66 24.10 -2.87
CA GLN A 150 -20.53 24.83 -2.28
C GLN A 150 -19.88 24.04 -1.15
N ILE A 151 -20.67 23.46 -0.24
CA ILE A 151 -20.17 22.61 0.84
C ILE A 151 -19.40 21.42 0.27
N LEU A 152 -20.01 20.68 -0.68
CA LEU A 152 -19.38 19.52 -1.33
C LEU A 152 -18.08 19.87 -2.05
N HIS A 153 -18.04 20.99 -2.79
CA HIS A 153 -16.82 21.42 -3.46
C HIS A 153 -15.70 21.78 -2.48
N ASN A 154 -16.04 22.46 -1.38
CA ASN A 154 -15.08 22.79 -0.33
C ASN A 154 -14.57 21.52 0.36
N GLU A 155 -15.45 20.57 0.67
CA GLU A 155 -15.08 19.28 1.26
C GLU A 155 -14.20 18.45 0.33
N ILE A 156 -14.56 18.28 -0.94
CA ILE A 156 -13.74 17.54 -1.91
C ILE A 156 -12.37 18.19 -2.05
N ARG A 157 -12.32 19.53 -2.13
CA ARG A 157 -11.05 20.27 -2.21
C ARG A 157 -10.21 20.06 -0.95
N GLY A 158 -10.81 20.14 0.22
CA GLY A 158 -10.16 19.92 1.51
C GLY A 158 -9.64 18.50 1.68
N LEU A 159 -10.46 17.50 1.36
CA LEU A 159 -10.09 16.09 1.41
C LEU A 159 -8.94 15.77 0.44
N ARG A 160 -8.95 16.33 -0.77
CA ARG A 160 -7.84 16.20 -1.73
C ARG A 160 -6.53 16.79 -1.18
N ARG A 161 -6.58 17.98 -0.59
CA ARG A 161 -5.42 18.60 0.07
C ARG A 161 -4.92 17.72 1.22
N SER A 162 -5.83 17.23 2.05
CA SER A 162 -5.52 16.38 3.20
C SER A 162 -4.91 15.05 2.79
N LEU A 163 -5.41 14.45 1.71
CA LEU A 163 -4.86 13.22 1.14
C LEU A 163 -3.43 13.45 0.64
N SER A 164 -3.18 14.55 -0.09
CA SER A 164 -1.83 14.92 -0.53
C SER A 164 -0.86 15.15 0.65
N ILE A 165 -1.31 15.80 1.73
CA ILE A 165 -0.53 15.96 2.96
C ILE A 165 -0.24 14.58 3.59
N LYS A 166 -1.22 13.67 3.59
CA LYS A 166 -1.04 12.32 4.12
C LYS A 166 -0.05 11.49 3.31
N GLU A 167 -0.08 11.61 1.99
CA GLU A 167 0.85 10.93 1.08
C GLU A 167 2.27 11.47 1.19
N SER A 168 2.42 12.80 1.32
CA SER A 168 3.72 13.44 1.50
C SER A 168 4.34 13.18 2.88
N ARG A 169 3.53 12.87 3.91
CA ARG A 169 4.04 12.49 5.23
C ARG A 169 4.73 11.13 5.16
N PRO A 170 6.04 11.04 5.48
CA PRO A 170 6.71 9.76 5.53
C PRO A 170 6.13 8.90 6.64
N LYS A 171 5.76 7.65 6.32
CA LYS A 171 5.22 6.68 7.31
C LYS A 171 6.21 6.33 8.42
N LYS A 172 7.51 6.57 8.19
CA LYS A 172 8.59 6.35 9.15
C LYS A 172 9.38 7.65 9.26
N SER A 173 9.46 8.21 10.47
CA SER A 173 10.50 9.19 10.77
C SER A 173 11.85 8.49 10.62
N TYR A 174 12.79 9.15 9.96
CA TYR A 174 14.14 8.65 9.83
C TYR A 174 15.09 9.66 10.45
N THR A 175 16.00 9.17 11.26
CA THR A 175 17.13 9.95 11.73
C THR A 175 18.19 9.90 10.64
N LEU A 176 18.64 11.06 10.18
CA LEU A 176 19.77 11.11 9.26
C LEU A 176 21.00 10.70 10.08
N GLN A 177 21.60 9.56 9.74
CA GLN A 177 22.84 9.12 10.36
C GLN A 177 23.95 10.05 9.85
N LEU A 178 24.39 10.94 10.72
CA LEU A 178 25.55 11.79 10.50
C LEU A 178 26.74 11.03 11.09
N ASP A 179 27.87 11.01 10.40
CA ASP A 179 29.03 10.23 10.86
C ASP A 179 29.49 10.75 12.23
N GLU A 180 29.69 9.82 13.16
CA GLU A 180 30.28 10.07 14.47
C GLU A 180 31.81 10.15 14.32
N ASP A 181 32.30 11.14 13.57
CA ASP A 181 33.75 11.26 13.31
C ASP A 181 34.55 11.70 14.55
N ASN A 182 33.88 12.12 15.64
CA ASN A 182 34.52 12.59 16.86
C ASN A 182 33.95 11.90 18.10
N GLU A 183 34.84 11.51 19.03
CA GLU A 183 34.47 11.17 20.40
C GLU A 183 33.54 12.24 20.98
N TYR A 184 32.34 11.82 21.36
CA TYR A 184 31.31 12.72 21.84
C TYR A 184 31.69 13.26 23.23
N ASN A 185 32.28 14.46 23.27
CA ASN A 185 32.71 15.12 24.51
C ASN A 185 31.56 15.82 25.27
N GLY A 186 30.31 15.37 25.11
CA GLY A 186 29.16 15.88 25.88
C GLY A 186 28.61 17.26 25.49
N GLY A 187 29.04 17.84 24.36
CA GLY A 187 28.61 19.17 23.88
C GLY A 187 27.50 19.15 22.82
N ALA A 188 26.95 20.34 22.51
CA ALA A 188 26.08 20.52 21.34
C ALA A 188 26.90 20.38 20.05
N VAL A 189 26.50 19.46 19.17
CA VAL A 189 27.20 19.23 17.90
C VAL A 189 26.55 20.09 16.81
N LEU A 190 27.28 21.08 16.31
CA LEU A 190 26.84 21.92 15.20
C LEU A 190 27.22 21.26 13.86
N TRP A 191 26.22 20.99 13.02
CA TRP A 191 26.44 20.36 11.72
C TRP A 191 26.44 21.41 10.61
N SER A 192 27.48 21.41 9.78
CA SER A 192 27.52 22.28 8.61
C SER A 192 26.55 21.79 7.52
N PRO A 193 25.99 22.70 6.69
CA PRO A 193 25.11 22.33 5.58
C PRO A 193 25.71 21.27 4.64
N LYS A 194 27.03 21.34 4.41
CA LYS A 194 27.77 20.37 3.59
C LYS A 194 27.73 18.96 4.18
N ARG A 195 27.91 18.80 5.51
CA ARG A 195 27.82 17.49 6.17
C ARG A 195 26.40 16.92 6.11
N MET A 196 25.39 17.76 6.31
CA MET A 196 23.99 17.36 6.14
C MET A 196 23.71 16.87 4.71
N GLN A 197 24.28 17.52 3.71
CA GLN A 197 24.13 17.11 2.31
C GLN A 197 24.83 15.77 2.05
N GLN A 198 26.07 15.59 2.50
CA GLN A 198 26.80 14.33 2.35
C GLN A 198 26.04 13.13 2.94
N ALA A 199 25.46 13.28 4.13
CA ALA A 199 24.67 12.21 4.73
C ALA A 199 23.39 11.90 3.95
N ARG A 200 22.76 12.90 3.33
CA ARG A 200 21.63 12.69 2.41
C ARG A 200 22.07 11.95 1.15
N ASP A 201 23.19 12.34 0.57
CA ASP A 201 23.72 11.75 -0.66
C ASP A 201 24.10 10.28 -0.44
N ARG A 202 24.79 9.96 0.67
CA ARG A 202 25.11 8.58 1.03
C ARG A 202 23.87 7.71 1.16
N ARG A 203 22.80 8.23 1.77
CA ARG A 203 21.54 7.51 1.87
C ARG A 203 20.90 7.28 0.51
N ALA A 204 20.92 8.29 -0.37
CA ALA A 204 20.43 8.13 -1.73
C ALA A 204 21.20 7.02 -2.46
N SER A 205 22.53 6.97 -2.30
CA SER A 205 23.36 5.89 -2.82
C SER A 205 23.00 4.53 -2.24
N GLN A 206 22.80 4.42 -0.92
CA GLN A 206 22.38 3.16 -0.28
C GLN A 206 21.01 2.68 -0.78
N GLN A 207 20.07 3.59 -1.01
CA GLN A 207 18.75 3.26 -1.56
C GLN A 207 18.88 2.73 -3.00
N GLN A 208 19.67 3.39 -3.84
CA GLN A 208 19.95 2.93 -5.20
C GLN A 208 20.61 1.55 -5.21
N GLN A 209 21.61 1.32 -4.36
CA GLN A 209 22.26 0.00 -4.23
C GLN A 209 21.25 -1.07 -3.81
N ALA A 210 20.40 -0.80 -2.82
CA ALA A 210 19.36 -1.73 -2.38
C ALA A 210 18.32 -2.03 -3.46
N GLU A 211 17.99 -1.06 -4.32
CA GLU A 211 17.10 -1.28 -5.48
C GLU A 211 17.78 -2.14 -6.54
N LEU A 212 19.04 -1.86 -6.88
CA LEU A 212 19.82 -2.66 -7.82
C LEU A 212 19.95 -4.11 -7.34
N GLU A 213 20.24 -4.33 -6.05
CA GLU A 213 20.29 -5.68 -5.47
C GLU A 213 18.94 -6.40 -5.54
N LYS A 214 17.82 -5.70 -5.30
CA LYS A 214 16.49 -6.29 -5.45
C LYS A 214 16.22 -6.70 -6.89
N LEU A 215 16.58 -5.84 -7.86
CA LEU A 215 16.44 -6.15 -9.28
C LEU A 215 17.34 -7.34 -9.68
N GLN A 216 18.56 -7.42 -9.17
CA GLN A 216 19.45 -8.56 -9.40
C GLN A 216 18.86 -9.85 -8.82
N LYS A 217 18.35 -9.83 -7.58
CA LYS A 217 17.69 -10.98 -6.96
C LYS A 217 16.44 -11.42 -7.71
N ALA A 218 15.65 -10.48 -8.23
CA ALA A 218 14.49 -10.78 -9.07
C ALA A 218 14.90 -11.47 -10.38
N LYS A 219 15.91 -10.93 -11.08
CA LYS A 219 16.46 -11.54 -12.29
C LYS A 219 17.01 -12.95 -12.04
N GLN A 220 17.74 -13.14 -10.94
CA GLN A 220 18.24 -14.47 -10.55
C GLN A 220 17.09 -15.44 -10.25
N ALA A 221 16.04 -14.98 -9.58
CA ALA A 221 14.85 -15.79 -9.33
C ALA A 221 14.17 -16.23 -10.65
N GLU A 222 14.08 -15.34 -11.64
CA GLU A 222 13.56 -15.67 -12.98
C GLU A 222 14.43 -16.69 -13.71
N ILE A 223 15.75 -16.52 -13.70
CA ILE A 223 16.69 -17.48 -14.30
C ILE A 223 16.54 -18.87 -13.65
N THR A 224 16.46 -18.92 -12.31
CA THR A 224 16.30 -20.21 -11.61
C THR A 224 14.95 -20.86 -11.92
N LYS A 225 13.87 -20.07 -12.09
CA LYS A 225 12.57 -20.58 -12.51
C LYS A 225 12.62 -21.12 -13.94
N ALA A 226 13.19 -20.38 -14.88
CA ALA A 226 13.37 -20.83 -16.26
C ALA A 226 14.22 -22.11 -16.35
N ALA A 227 15.29 -22.23 -15.54
CA ALA A 227 16.10 -23.44 -15.47
C ALA A 227 15.31 -24.65 -14.93
N ARG A 228 14.41 -24.44 -13.96
CA ARG A 228 13.50 -25.49 -13.46
C ARG A 228 12.53 -25.93 -14.56
N ASP A 229 11.94 -24.97 -15.27
CA ASP A 229 10.98 -25.25 -16.33
C ASP A 229 11.65 -25.98 -17.51
N CYS A 230 12.83 -25.55 -17.93
CA CYS A 230 13.65 -26.25 -18.93
C CYS A 230 14.00 -27.68 -18.50
N LYS A 231 14.39 -27.88 -17.23
CA LYS A 231 14.68 -29.22 -16.68
C LYS A 231 13.43 -30.11 -16.66
N LEU A 232 12.25 -29.55 -16.39
CA LEU A 232 10.98 -30.28 -16.45
C LEU A 232 10.62 -30.66 -17.89
N GLN A 233 10.77 -29.74 -18.85
CA GLN A 233 10.56 -30.01 -20.28
C GLN A 233 11.49 -31.12 -20.78
N LEU A 234 12.78 -31.07 -20.41
CA LEU A 234 13.74 -32.10 -20.79
C LEU A 234 13.38 -33.48 -20.21
N LYS A 235 12.91 -33.53 -18.95
CA LYS A 235 12.43 -34.78 -18.33
C LYS A 235 11.16 -35.30 -19.02
N ALA A 236 10.23 -34.43 -19.40
CA ALA A 236 9.03 -34.81 -20.12
C ALA A 236 9.36 -35.36 -21.52
N ALA A 237 10.23 -34.68 -22.28
CA ALA A 237 10.70 -35.15 -23.58
C ALA A 237 11.37 -36.54 -23.49
N ARG A 238 12.22 -36.75 -22.48
CA ARG A 238 12.83 -38.06 -22.21
C ARG A 238 11.79 -39.15 -21.91
N ARG A 239 10.69 -38.83 -21.22
CA ARG A 239 9.61 -39.81 -20.95
C ARG A 239 8.88 -40.19 -22.23
N VAL A 240 8.53 -39.22 -23.06
CA VAL A 240 7.87 -39.45 -24.35
C VAL A 240 8.75 -40.30 -25.27
N GLU A 241 10.05 -40.02 -25.34
CA GLU A 241 10.99 -40.81 -26.14
C GLU A 241 11.08 -42.26 -25.65
N MET A 242 11.08 -42.46 -24.34
CA MET A 242 11.09 -43.80 -23.75
C MET A 242 9.79 -44.56 -24.00
N GLU A 243 8.64 -43.88 -24.04
CA GLU A 243 7.36 -44.49 -24.42
C GLU A 243 7.33 -44.88 -25.89
N LYS A 244 7.76 -44.00 -26.81
CA LYS A 244 7.88 -44.32 -28.24
C LYS A 244 8.75 -45.55 -28.47
N ARG A 245 9.92 -45.61 -27.83
CA ARG A 245 10.82 -46.77 -27.90
C ARG A 245 10.19 -48.07 -27.34
N ARG A 246 9.28 -47.97 -26.37
CA ARG A 246 8.53 -49.14 -25.85
C ARG A 246 7.42 -49.55 -26.82
N GLU A 247 6.72 -48.60 -27.42
CA GLU A 247 5.69 -48.82 -28.44
C GLU A 247 6.29 -49.54 -29.66
N GLU A 248 7.42 -49.05 -30.18
CA GLU A 248 8.14 -49.65 -31.29
C GLU A 248 8.50 -51.11 -31.01
N LYS A 249 9.03 -51.40 -29.81
CA LYS A 249 9.34 -52.78 -29.40
C LYS A 249 8.10 -53.67 -29.32
N ARG A 250 6.95 -53.13 -28.90
CA ARG A 250 5.67 -53.87 -28.86
C ARG A 250 5.17 -54.17 -30.26
N VAL A 251 5.23 -53.20 -31.18
CA VAL A 251 4.86 -53.39 -32.59
C VAL A 251 5.79 -54.40 -33.27
N GLU A 252 7.09 -54.33 -33.01
CA GLU A 252 8.06 -55.28 -33.54
C GLU A 252 7.80 -56.70 -33.01
N ALA A 253 7.51 -56.85 -31.71
CA ALA A 253 7.16 -58.13 -31.11
C ALA A 253 5.85 -58.70 -31.70
N ALA A 254 4.81 -57.86 -31.82
CA ALA A 254 3.54 -58.25 -32.45
C ALA A 254 3.72 -58.65 -33.91
N ALA A 255 4.55 -57.94 -34.68
CA ALA A 255 4.88 -58.30 -36.05
C ALA A 255 5.64 -59.63 -36.13
N LYS A 256 6.56 -59.90 -35.19
CA LYS A 256 7.26 -61.19 -35.09
C LYS A 256 6.29 -62.32 -34.75
N GLU A 257 5.35 -62.09 -33.84
CA GLU A 257 4.31 -63.06 -33.47
C GLU A 257 3.35 -63.33 -34.63
N ALA A 258 2.87 -62.28 -35.31
CA ALA A 258 2.02 -62.41 -36.51
C ALA A 258 2.74 -63.18 -37.63
N LYS A 259 4.03 -62.92 -37.86
CA LYS A 259 4.85 -63.69 -38.82
C LYS A 259 4.93 -65.16 -38.43
N LYS A 260 5.13 -65.48 -37.14
CA LYS A 260 5.15 -66.87 -36.64
C LYS A 260 3.79 -67.54 -36.85
N GLN A 261 2.69 -66.87 -36.51
CA GLN A 261 1.33 -67.40 -36.71
C GLN A 261 1.03 -67.64 -38.19
N HIS A 262 1.40 -66.72 -39.08
CA HIS A 262 1.22 -66.88 -40.52
C HIS A 262 2.01 -68.07 -41.08
N GLN A 263 3.27 -68.26 -40.65
CA GLN A 263 4.05 -69.45 -41.00
C GLN A 263 3.41 -70.74 -40.49
N GLN A 264 2.87 -70.74 -39.27
CA GLN A 264 2.14 -71.89 -38.72
C GLN A 264 0.88 -72.21 -39.54
N LEU A 265 0.11 -71.20 -39.94
CA LEU A 265 -1.05 -71.37 -40.81
C LEU A 265 -0.66 -71.94 -42.18
N ILE A 266 0.39 -71.41 -42.83
CA ILE A 266 0.92 -71.98 -44.09
C ILE A 266 1.34 -73.44 -43.92
N ASN A 267 2.01 -73.77 -42.81
CA ASN A 267 2.43 -75.13 -42.55
C ASN A 267 1.23 -76.05 -42.29
N ASN A 268 0.20 -75.56 -41.61
CA ASN A 268 -1.03 -76.30 -41.34
C ASN A 268 -1.89 -76.49 -42.60
N THR A 269 -2.00 -75.49 -43.48
CA THR A 269 -2.68 -75.64 -44.78
C THR A 269 -1.94 -76.65 -45.66
N LYS A 270 -0.60 -76.61 -45.71
CA LYS A 270 0.22 -77.65 -46.37
C LYS A 270 -0.03 -79.05 -45.80
N LYS A 271 -0.20 -79.18 -44.47
CA LYS A 271 -0.55 -80.44 -43.82
C LYS A 271 -1.98 -80.90 -44.14
N LEU A 272 -2.96 -80.00 -44.18
CA LEU A 272 -4.36 -80.28 -44.56
C LEU A 272 -4.47 -80.70 -46.03
N ILE A 273 -3.76 -80.04 -46.94
CA ILE A 273 -3.65 -80.45 -48.35
C ILE A 273 -3.04 -81.86 -48.45
N LYS A 274 -2.02 -82.19 -47.63
CA LYS A 274 -1.46 -83.55 -47.56
C LYS A 274 -2.41 -84.59 -46.94
N LEU A 275 -3.28 -84.19 -46.00
CA LEU A 275 -4.23 -85.07 -45.31
C LEU A 275 -5.49 -85.34 -46.15
N SER A 276 -6.00 -84.35 -46.91
CA SER A 276 -7.12 -84.57 -47.84
C SER A 276 -6.76 -85.46 -49.03
N GLN A 277 -5.45 -85.66 -49.29
CA GLN A 277 -4.94 -86.60 -50.28
C GLN A 277 -4.77 -88.04 -49.77
N LYS A 278 -4.98 -88.30 -48.47
CA LYS A 278 -4.89 -89.66 -47.91
C LYS A 278 -6.23 -90.12 -47.36
N GLY A 279 -7.04 -90.68 -48.25
CA GLY A 279 -8.08 -91.62 -47.88
C GLY A 279 -7.51 -92.92 -47.31
N LYS A 280 -8.20 -93.41 -46.27
CA LYS A 280 -8.16 -94.76 -45.66
C LYS A 280 -6.97 -95.15 -44.74
N ARG A 281 -7.35 -95.45 -43.47
CA ARG A 281 -6.79 -96.43 -42.49
C ARG A 281 -5.48 -96.02 -41.75
N LYS A 282 -5.18 -96.41 -40.49
CA LYS A 282 -5.76 -97.23 -39.39
C LYS A 282 -5.15 -96.74 -38.04
N ALA A 283 -5.81 -97.04 -36.91
CA ALA A 283 -5.43 -96.67 -35.54
C ALA A 283 -4.31 -97.54 -34.91
N SER A 284 -3.48 -96.92 -34.06
CA SER A 284 -2.64 -97.46 -32.96
C SER A 284 -1.61 -96.37 -32.56
N GLN A 285 -1.04 -96.21 -31.36
CA GLN A 285 -1.25 -96.65 -29.97
C GLN A 285 -0.48 -95.64 -29.07
N ALA A 286 -0.74 -95.64 -27.76
CA ALA A 286 -0.21 -94.69 -26.78
C ALA A 286 1.21 -95.04 -26.25
N HIS A 287 1.97 -94.01 -25.86
CA HIS A 287 3.28 -94.12 -25.21
C HIS A 287 3.34 -93.37 -23.84
N PRO A 288 4.22 -93.80 -22.90
CA PRO A 288 4.13 -93.57 -21.45
C PRO A 288 4.86 -92.30 -20.94
N PRO A 289 4.70 -91.90 -19.66
CA PRO A 289 5.09 -90.57 -19.17
C PRO A 289 6.56 -90.50 -18.74
N VAL A 290 7.21 -89.37 -19.03
CA VAL A 290 8.60 -89.10 -18.66
C VAL A 290 8.71 -88.18 -17.44
N ALA A 291 9.68 -88.51 -16.60
CA ALA A 291 9.85 -88.18 -15.20
C ALA A 291 10.15 -86.72 -14.84
N LYS A 292 9.73 -86.35 -13.62
CA LYS A 292 10.06 -85.12 -12.89
C LYS A 292 11.54 -85.10 -12.46
N ARG A 293 12.28 -84.03 -12.81
CA ARG A 293 13.57 -83.70 -12.19
C ARG A 293 13.36 -82.80 -10.98
N GLN A 294 13.81 -83.25 -9.81
CA GLN A 294 14.06 -82.42 -8.64
C GLN A 294 15.40 -81.66 -8.79
N LYS A 295 15.47 -80.43 -8.27
CA LYS A 295 16.73 -79.75 -7.96
C LYS A 295 16.67 -79.15 -6.55
N ARG A 296 17.80 -79.26 -5.87
CA ARG A 296 18.03 -79.20 -4.42
C ARG A 296 17.94 -77.80 -3.81
N VAL A 297 17.62 -77.84 -2.52
CA VAL A 297 17.76 -76.82 -1.49
C VAL A 297 19.24 -76.47 -1.26
N GLY A 298 19.51 -75.19 -1.06
CA GLY A 298 20.74 -74.64 -0.47
C GLY A 298 20.33 -73.53 0.49
N ASP A 299 20.61 -73.77 1.76
CA ASP A 299 20.14 -73.08 2.96
C ASP A 299 20.94 -71.79 3.26
N GLY A 300 20.36 -70.85 4.00
CA GLY A 300 21.06 -69.67 4.50
C GLY A 300 20.20 -68.41 4.72
N THR A 301 19.34 -68.45 5.74
CA THR A 301 19.09 -67.46 6.83
C THR A 301 19.24 -65.95 6.51
N ALA A 302 18.42 -64.99 6.92
CA ALA A 302 17.39 -64.77 7.96
C ALA A 302 16.56 -63.55 7.47
N SER A 303 15.43 -63.09 7.99
CA SER A 303 14.66 -63.29 9.21
C SER A 303 13.24 -62.79 8.89
N GLY A 304 12.25 -63.20 9.70
CA GLY A 304 10.85 -62.80 9.55
C GLY A 304 10.61 -61.27 9.57
N GLY A 305 9.43 -60.77 9.26
CA GLY A 305 8.12 -61.38 9.09
C GLY A 305 7.10 -60.25 8.99
N ALA A 306 5.85 -60.63 8.74
CA ALA A 306 4.63 -59.82 8.82
C ALA A 306 4.38 -58.82 7.67
N GLN A 307 3.57 -59.28 6.71
CA GLN A 307 2.57 -58.44 6.06
C GLN A 307 1.61 -57.89 7.13
N VAL A 308 1.48 -56.56 7.19
CA VAL A 308 0.27 -55.91 7.71
C VAL A 308 -0.22 -54.96 6.62
N VAL A 309 -1.45 -55.23 6.19
CA VAL A 309 -2.29 -54.36 5.37
C VAL A 309 -2.42 -53.00 6.06
N ALA A 310 -2.06 -51.91 5.39
CA ALA A 310 -2.32 -50.55 5.86
C ALA A 310 -3.27 -49.83 4.89
N GLN A 311 -4.48 -49.56 5.39
CA GLN A 311 -5.46 -48.64 4.83
C GLN A 311 -4.98 -47.17 4.89
N PRO A 312 -5.57 -46.24 4.11
CA PRO A 312 -5.11 -44.86 4.02
C PRO A 312 -5.52 -44.05 5.26
N VAL A 313 -4.56 -43.36 5.88
CA VAL A 313 -4.79 -42.42 6.99
C VAL A 313 -4.95 -40.98 6.44
N PRO A 314 -5.94 -40.20 6.90
CA PRO A 314 -6.13 -38.80 6.48
C PRO A 314 -5.06 -37.85 7.07
N PRO A 315 -4.84 -36.66 6.48
CA PRO A 315 -3.74 -35.78 6.85
C PRO A 315 -3.94 -35.10 8.20
N GLN A 316 -2.98 -35.30 9.12
CA GLN A 316 -2.90 -34.55 10.38
C GLN A 316 -2.39 -33.13 10.13
N LYS A 317 -3.20 -32.14 10.50
CA LYS A 317 -2.79 -30.73 10.62
C LYS A 317 -2.25 -30.50 12.03
N THR A 318 -0.99 -30.09 12.14
CA THR A 318 -0.44 -29.51 13.37
C THR A 318 0.42 -28.30 13.02
N LYS A 319 -0.19 -27.11 13.10
CA LYS A 319 0.54 -25.84 13.24
C LYS A 319 0.50 -25.46 14.71
N THR A 320 1.51 -25.83 15.49
CA THR A 320 1.75 -25.24 16.80
C THR A 320 2.65 -24.01 16.62
N ARG A 321 2.09 -22.84 16.87
CA ARG A 321 2.80 -21.57 16.93
C ARG A 321 3.34 -21.39 18.34
N THR A 322 4.65 -21.50 18.53
CA THR A 322 5.31 -21.16 19.80
C THR A 322 5.37 -19.65 19.93
N ILE A 323 4.51 -19.07 20.78
CA ILE A 323 4.57 -17.65 21.14
C ILE A 323 5.59 -17.51 22.27
N ARG A 324 6.76 -16.91 21.99
CA ARG A 324 7.66 -16.44 23.05
C ARG A 324 7.11 -15.14 23.62
N ARG A 325 6.91 -15.08 24.95
CA ARG A 325 6.66 -13.83 25.68
C ARG A 325 8.00 -13.12 25.91
N PRO A 326 8.09 -11.79 25.81
CA PRO A 326 9.31 -11.06 26.18
C PRO A 326 9.52 -11.14 27.70
N LYS A 327 10.78 -11.28 28.11
CA LYS A 327 11.19 -11.21 29.52
C LYS A 327 10.87 -9.82 30.05
N LYS A 328 10.29 -9.77 31.25
CA LYS A 328 10.19 -8.56 32.07
C LYS A 328 11.59 -8.30 32.61
N ASP A 329 12.16 -7.15 32.29
CA ASP A 329 13.37 -6.67 32.94
C ASP A 329 13.00 -6.31 34.39
N LEU A 330 13.67 -6.98 35.33
CA LEU A 330 13.86 -6.51 36.70
C LEU A 330 15.25 -5.87 36.69
N ASP A 331 15.28 -4.54 36.70
CA ASP A 331 16.10 -3.68 37.55
C ASP A 331 15.83 -2.20 37.20
#